data_AF-A0A520ADM5-F1
#
_entry.id   AF-A0A520ADM5-F1
#
_cell.length_a   1.000
_cell.length_b   1.000
_cell.length_c   1.000
_cell.angle_alpha   90.00
_cell.angle_beta   90.00
_cell.angle_gamma   90.00
#
_symmetry.space_group_name_H-M   'P 1'
#
loop_
_entity.id
_entity.type
_entity.pdbx_description
1 polymer ?
#
loop_
_entity_poly.entity_id
_entity_poly.type
_entity_poly.pdbx_seq_one_letter_code
_entity_poly.pdbx_strand_id
1 'polypeptide(L)'
;YDGLTGERFDQQTTVGVIYILKLSHMVDDKMHARSIGPYSLITQQPLGGKSQFGGQRFGEMEVWALEAFGASNILQEMLTIKSDDIIGRAKTYEAIVKGDNLPEPGIPESFNVLLNELKGLALDIKLD
;
A
#
# COMPACT_ATOMS: atom_id res chain seq x y z
N TYR A 1 14.22 7.98 -43.81
CA TYR A 1 13.11 8.92 -43.98
C TYR A 1 12.16 8.68 -42.82
N ASP A 2 11.58 9.74 -42.28
CA ASP A 2 10.54 9.64 -41.27
C ASP A 2 9.28 9.01 -41.89
N GLY A 3 8.74 7.99 -41.20
CA GLY A 3 7.55 7.26 -41.65
C GLY A 3 6.25 8.05 -41.52
N LEU A 4 6.23 9.15 -40.76
CA LEU A 4 5.06 10.01 -40.61
C LEU A 4 5.04 11.15 -41.64
N THR A 5 6.17 11.81 -41.89
CA THR A 5 6.25 13.02 -42.74
C THR A 5 6.84 12.78 -44.13
N GLY A 6 7.63 11.71 -44.31
CA GLY A 6 8.33 11.42 -45.56
C GLY A 6 9.65 12.18 -45.74
N GLU A 7 10.03 13.06 -44.81
CA GLU A 7 11.28 13.81 -44.89
C GLU A 7 12.50 12.97 -44.53
N ARG A 8 13.69 13.38 -45.00
CA ARG A 8 14.94 12.69 -44.71
C ARG A 8 15.46 13.11 -43.33
N PHE A 9 15.95 12.16 -42.53
CA PHE A 9 16.65 12.48 -41.28
C PHE A 9 17.96 13.22 -41.56
N ASP A 10 18.30 14.18 -40.69
CA ASP A 10 19.50 15.02 -40.81
C ASP A 10 20.80 14.21 -40.72
N GLN A 11 20.81 13.14 -39.93
CA GLN A 11 21.97 12.28 -39.69
C GLN A 11 21.74 10.86 -40.21
N GLN A 12 22.84 10.21 -40.61
CA GLN A 12 22.80 8.81 -41.00
C GLN A 12 22.63 7.91 -39.78
N THR A 13 21.77 6.90 -39.89
CA THR A 13 21.49 5.94 -38.83
C THR A 13 21.98 4.55 -39.23
N THR A 14 22.54 3.80 -38.28
CA THR A 14 22.90 2.39 -38.49
C THR A 14 21.65 1.52 -38.48
N VAL A 15 21.45 0.75 -39.54
CA VAL A 15 20.37 -0.23 -39.65
C VAL A 15 21.01 -1.61 -39.81
N GLY A 16 20.56 -2.58 -39.02
CA GLY A 16 21.09 -3.93 -39.04
C GLY A 16 20.07 -4.95 -38.54
N VAL A 17 20.46 -6.22 -38.56
CA VAL A 17 19.64 -7.33 -38.07
C VAL A 17 20.12 -7.72 -36.68
N ILE A 18 19.24 -7.63 -35.70
CA ILE A 18 19.51 -8.05 -34.32
C ILE A 18 18.54 -9.15 -33.90
N TYR A 19 19.00 -10.05 -33.03
CA TYR A 19 18.16 -11.08 -32.44
C TYR A 19 17.64 -10.60 -31.08
N ILE A 20 16.34 -10.34 -30.99
CA ILE A 20 15.69 -9.85 -29.77
C ILE A 20 15.03 -11.02 -29.03
N LEU A 21 15.31 -11.13 -27.74
CA LEU A 21 14.70 -12.12 -26.85
C LEU A 21 13.56 -11.49 -26.03
N LYS A 22 12.41 -12.18 -25.97
CA LYS A 22 11.32 -11.82 -25.07
C LYS A 22 11.51 -12.52 -23.73
N LEU A 23 11.69 -11.75 -22.66
CA LEU A 23 11.79 -12.30 -21.30
C LEU A 23 10.40 -12.65 -20.74
N SER A 24 10.36 -13.58 -19.80
CA SER A 24 9.11 -14.04 -19.16
C SER A 24 8.49 -13.03 -18.17
N HIS A 25 8.92 -11.77 -18.17
CA HIS A 25 8.43 -10.74 -17.24
C HIS A 25 7.27 -9.96 -17.85
N MET A 26 6.10 -10.61 -17.90
CA MET A 26 4.89 -10.02 -18.45
C MET A 26 4.20 -9.08 -17.46
N VAL A 27 3.55 -8.04 -17.98
CA VAL A 27 2.80 -7.06 -17.16
C VAL A 27 1.58 -7.71 -16.52
N ASP A 28 0.94 -8.65 -17.22
CA ASP A 28 -0.25 -9.38 -16.75
C ASP A 28 0.00 -10.09 -15.40
N ASP A 29 1.22 -10.59 -15.20
CA ASP A 29 1.63 -11.24 -13.95
C ASP A 29 1.93 -10.24 -12.83
N LYS A 30 2.25 -8.98 -13.17
CA LYS A 30 2.67 -7.95 -12.21
C LYS A 30 1.54 -7.05 -11.74
N MET A 31 0.49 -6.86 -12.55
CA MET A 31 -0.66 -6.04 -12.14
C MET A 31 -1.44 -6.72 -11.01
N HIS A 32 -1.73 -5.96 -9.95
CA HIS A 32 -2.53 -6.37 -8.80
C HIS A 32 -3.12 -5.14 -8.11
N ALA A 33 -4.39 -5.24 -7.69
CA ALA A 33 -5.08 -4.20 -6.94
C ALA A 33 -5.94 -4.84 -5.85
N ARG A 34 -6.13 -4.10 -4.77
CA ARG A 34 -6.90 -4.54 -3.60
C ARG A 34 -7.70 -3.36 -3.04
N SER A 35 -8.96 -3.62 -2.69
CA SER A 35 -9.78 -2.74 -1.86
C SER A 35 -9.88 -3.31 -0.43
N ILE A 36 -10.53 -4.47 -0.27
CA ILE A 36 -10.67 -5.22 0.99
C ILE A 36 -10.20 -6.66 0.74
N GLY A 37 -9.67 -7.33 1.74
CA GLY A 37 -9.16 -8.70 1.60
C GLY A 37 -8.92 -9.36 2.95
N PRO A 38 -8.19 -10.49 2.98
CA PRO A 38 -7.85 -11.16 4.23
C PRO A 38 -6.86 -10.36 5.08
N TYR A 39 -6.91 -10.61 6.37
CA TYR A 39 -6.08 -9.97 7.40
C TYR A 39 -5.38 -11.03 8.27
N SER A 40 -4.25 -10.64 8.84
CA SER A 40 -3.52 -11.45 9.81
C SER A 40 -4.34 -11.65 11.08
N LEU A 41 -4.30 -12.84 11.67
CA LEU A 41 -5.01 -13.14 12.92
C LEU A 41 -4.42 -12.40 14.13
N ILE A 42 -3.10 -12.18 14.12
CA ILE A 42 -2.38 -11.61 15.26
C ILE A 42 -2.44 -10.09 15.21
N THR A 43 -1.89 -9.48 14.15
CA THR A 43 -1.74 -8.02 14.05
C THR A 43 -2.93 -7.33 13.39
N GLN A 44 -3.91 -8.09 12.86
CA GLN A 44 -5.05 -7.55 12.11
C GLN A 44 -4.69 -6.71 10.88
N GLN A 45 -3.43 -6.75 10.44
CA GLN A 45 -2.96 -6.07 9.25
C GLN A 45 -3.29 -6.85 7.96
N PRO A 46 -3.42 -6.16 6.81
CA PRO A 46 -3.57 -6.77 5.50
C PRO A 46 -2.49 -7.82 5.21
N LEU A 47 -2.86 -9.00 4.69
CA LEU A 47 -1.86 -9.98 4.22
C LEU A 47 -1.03 -9.42 3.05
N GLY A 48 0.17 -9.94 2.85
CA GLY A 48 1.08 -9.55 1.76
C GLY A 48 1.01 -10.48 0.54
N GLY A 49 1.31 -9.94 -0.64
CA GLY A 49 1.50 -10.72 -1.87
C GLY A 49 0.24 -10.93 -2.72
N LYS A 50 0.42 -10.94 -4.05
CA LYS A 50 -0.66 -11.07 -5.04
C LYS A 50 -1.49 -12.35 -4.87
N SER A 51 -0.84 -13.48 -4.54
CA SER A 51 -1.50 -14.78 -4.41
C SER A 51 -2.50 -14.87 -3.26
N GLN A 52 -2.34 -14.04 -2.22
CA GLN A 52 -3.21 -14.00 -1.05
C GLN A 52 -4.20 -12.84 -1.11
N PHE A 53 -4.35 -12.20 -2.27
CA PHE A 53 -5.08 -10.94 -2.40
C PHE A 53 -4.57 -9.88 -1.42
N GLY A 54 -3.24 -9.84 -1.26
CA GLY A 54 -2.54 -9.03 -0.29
C GLY A 54 -2.51 -7.54 -0.63
N GLY A 55 -2.25 -6.71 0.38
CA GLY A 55 -2.04 -5.28 0.24
C GLY A 55 -0.58 -4.96 -0.09
N GLN A 56 -0.34 -3.71 -0.48
CA GLN A 56 1.01 -3.20 -0.60
C GLN A 56 1.54 -2.78 0.77
N ARG A 57 2.83 -3.00 1.00
CA ARG A 57 3.49 -2.52 2.21
C ARG A 57 3.73 -1.03 2.08
N PHE A 58 3.09 -0.25 2.95
CA PHE A 58 3.49 1.12 3.20
C PHE A 58 4.61 1.09 4.25
N GLY A 59 5.83 1.38 3.83
CA GLY A 59 7.03 1.20 4.63
C GLY A 59 7.41 2.45 5.42
N GLU A 60 8.48 2.30 6.19
CA GLU A 60 9.03 3.35 7.05
C GLU A 60 9.51 4.57 6.24
N MET A 61 10.12 4.34 5.07
CA MET A 61 10.56 5.43 4.20
C MET A 61 9.38 6.22 3.61
N GLU A 62 8.27 5.55 3.31
CA GLU A 62 7.06 6.23 2.84
C GLU A 62 6.37 7.01 3.95
N VAL A 63 6.43 6.54 5.19
CA VAL A 63 6.00 7.31 6.37
C VAL A 63 6.81 8.60 6.48
N TRP A 64 8.14 8.54 6.41
CA TRP A 64 8.99 9.73 6.45
C TRP A 64 8.66 10.72 5.34
N ALA A 65 8.35 10.22 4.14
CA ALA A 65 7.95 11.08 3.04
C ALA A 65 6.66 11.86 3.38
N LEU A 66 5.63 11.21 3.92
CA LEU A 66 4.39 11.89 4.33
C LEU A 66 4.60 12.87 5.49
N GLU A 67 5.45 12.52 6.45
CA GLU A 67 5.84 13.40 7.55
C GLU A 67 6.54 14.66 7.05
N ALA A 68 7.48 14.51 6.10
CA ALA A 68 8.18 15.64 5.49
C ALA A 68 7.25 16.60 4.72
N PHE A 69 6.19 16.07 4.12
CA PHE A 69 5.13 16.89 3.51
C PHE A 69 4.16 17.51 4.52
N GLY A 70 4.21 17.12 5.80
CA GLY A 70 3.25 17.55 6.82
C GLY A 70 1.85 16.98 6.63
N ALA A 71 1.72 15.85 5.93
CA ALA A 71 0.43 15.23 5.58
C ALA A 71 -0.14 14.37 6.72
N SER A 72 -0.37 14.98 7.89
CA SER A 72 -0.76 14.28 9.13
C SER A 72 -2.07 13.49 9.00
N ASN A 73 -3.11 14.06 8.39
CA ASN A 73 -4.40 13.39 8.20
C ASN A 73 -4.27 12.14 7.31
N ILE A 74 -3.48 12.22 6.24
CA ILE A 74 -3.25 11.08 5.33
C ILE A 74 -2.45 10.00 6.05
N LEU A 75 -1.42 10.39 6.78
CA LEU A 75 -0.60 9.46 7.55
C LEU A 75 -1.42 8.73 8.61
N GLN A 76 -2.25 9.46 9.37
CA GLN A 76 -3.14 8.88 10.36
C GLN A 76 -4.10 7.87 9.71
N GLU A 77 -4.73 8.24 8.59
CA GLU A 77 -5.64 7.37 7.84
C GLU A 77 -4.97 6.07 7.38
N MET A 78 -3.74 6.18 6.84
CA MET A 78 -2.95 5.04 6.35
C MET A 78 -2.57 4.07 7.47
N LEU A 79 -2.23 4.59 8.66
CA LEU A 79 -1.78 3.79 9.80
C LEU A 79 -2.91 3.20 10.65
N THR A 80 -4.16 3.63 10.44
CA THR A 80 -5.31 3.22 11.28
C THR A 80 -6.41 2.54 10.44
N ILE A 81 -7.36 3.32 9.92
CA ILE A 81 -8.59 2.83 9.28
C ILE A 81 -8.33 2.05 7.98
N LYS A 82 -7.18 2.27 7.33
CA LYS A 82 -6.72 1.51 6.14
C LYS A 82 -5.84 0.30 6.47
N SER A 83 -5.50 0.09 7.75
CA SER A 83 -4.59 -0.97 8.20
C SER A 83 -5.28 -1.93 9.17
N ASP A 84 -5.18 -1.67 10.48
CA ASP A 84 -5.45 -2.63 11.56
C ASP A 84 -6.46 -2.12 12.61
N ASP A 85 -7.11 -0.97 12.39
CA ASP A 85 -8.28 -0.57 13.18
C ASP A 85 -9.51 -1.41 12.76
N ILE A 86 -9.82 -2.45 13.54
CA ILE A 86 -10.91 -3.40 13.26
C ILE A 86 -12.26 -2.69 13.16
N ILE A 87 -12.53 -1.74 14.07
CA ILE A 87 -13.82 -1.06 14.17
C ILE A 87 -13.87 0.08 13.14
N GLY A 88 -12.79 0.85 13.05
CA GLY A 88 -12.66 1.99 12.14
C GLY A 88 -12.79 1.58 10.69
N ARG A 89 -12.18 0.46 10.26
CA ARG A 89 -12.29 -0.01 8.86
C ARG A 89 -13.72 -0.37 8.44
N ALA A 90 -14.47 -1.03 9.33
CA ALA A 90 -15.84 -1.44 9.04
C ALA A 90 -16.77 -0.23 8.93
N LYS A 91 -16.66 0.71 9.88
CA LYS A 91 -17.40 1.97 9.88
C LYS A 91 -17.03 2.85 8.68
N THR A 92 -15.75 2.89 8.33
CA THR A 92 -15.26 3.66 7.16
C THR A 92 -15.87 3.12 5.87
N TYR A 93 -15.89 1.80 5.69
CA TYR A 93 -16.55 1.20 4.53
C TYR A 93 -18.04 1.54 4.48
N GLU A 94 -18.74 1.42 5.61
CA GLU A 94 -20.16 1.77 5.71
C GLU A 94 -20.41 3.25 5.41
N ALA A 95 -19.59 4.15 5.94
CA ALA A 95 -19.69 5.59 5.69
C ALA A 95 -19.48 5.93 4.21
N ILE A 96 -18.48 5.33 3.56
CA ILE A 96 -18.22 5.52 2.11
C ILE A 96 -19.42 5.06 1.28
N VAL A 97 -20.02 3.91 1.63
CA VAL A 97 -21.20 3.38 0.90
C VAL A 97 -22.42 4.28 1.09
N LYS A 98 -22.60 4.86 2.28
CA LYS A 98 -23.71 5.79 2.58
C LYS A 98 -23.49 7.22 2.07
N GLY A 99 -22.25 7.58 1.75
CA GLY A 99 -21.87 8.95 1.43
C GLY A 99 -21.76 9.86 2.67
N ASP A 100 -21.58 9.27 3.85
CA ASP A 100 -21.39 9.99 5.10
C ASP A 100 -19.91 10.38 5.29
N ASN A 101 -19.66 11.29 6.22
CA ASN A 101 -18.29 11.65 6.60
C ASN A 101 -17.56 10.46 7.25
N LEU A 102 -16.24 10.41 7.05
CA LEU A 102 -15.39 9.39 7.64
C LEU A 102 -15.40 9.50 9.18
N PRO A 103 -15.42 8.34 9.89
CA PRO A 103 -15.34 8.34 11.34
C PRO A 103 -13.94 8.75 11.82
N GLU A 104 -13.84 9.17 13.08
CA GLU A 104 -12.53 9.40 13.70
C GLU A 104 -11.76 8.08 13.87
N PRO A 105 -10.46 8.04 13.53
CA PRO A 105 -9.63 6.87 13.72
C PRO A 105 -9.44 6.45 15.19
N GLY A 106 -9.42 5.15 15.44
CA GLY A 106 -9.12 4.57 16.75
C GLY A 106 -7.64 4.23 16.97
N ILE A 107 -7.39 3.43 18.01
CA ILE A 107 -6.07 2.90 18.34
C ILE A 107 -5.79 1.64 17.48
N PRO A 108 -4.62 1.54 16.83
CA PRO A 108 -4.21 0.34 16.09
C PRO A 108 -4.15 -0.92 16.98
N GLU A 109 -4.62 -2.06 16.45
CA GLU A 109 -4.51 -3.33 17.19
C GLU A 109 -3.08 -3.80 17.36
N SER A 110 -2.18 -3.49 16.42
CA SER A 110 -0.76 -3.80 16.56
C SER A 110 -0.13 -3.18 17.82
N PHE A 111 -0.63 -2.02 18.27
CA PHE A 111 -0.19 -1.40 19.51
C PHE A 111 -0.71 -2.15 20.74
N ASN A 112 -1.96 -2.63 20.71
CA ASN A 112 -2.50 -3.48 21.77
C ASN A 112 -1.72 -4.80 21.88
N VAL A 113 -1.35 -5.39 20.74
CA VAL A 113 -0.50 -6.59 20.71
C VAL A 113 0.85 -6.31 21.36
N LEU A 114 1.50 -5.20 21.02
CA LEU A 114 2.76 -4.78 21.65
C LEU A 114 2.63 -4.65 23.18
N LEU A 115 1.58 -4.01 23.67
CA LEU A 115 1.35 -3.87 25.12
C LEU A 115 1.17 -5.21 25.81
N ASN A 116 0.46 -6.14 25.18
CA ASN A 116 0.26 -7.49 25.70
C ASN A 116 1.56 -8.30 25.70
N GLU A 117 2.40 -8.16 24.67
CA GLU A 117 3.72 -8.79 24.62
C GLU A 117 4.64 -8.28 25.73
N LEU A 118 4.66 -6.96 25.98
CA LEU A 118 5.44 -6.35 27.06
C LEU A 118 4.94 -6.80 28.45
N LYS A 119 3.61 -6.89 28.66
CA LYS A 119 3.03 -7.47 29.88
C LYS A 119 3.41 -8.94 30.07
N GLY A 120 3.54 -9.70 28.98
CA GLY A 120 4.06 -11.07 29.00
C GLY A 120 5.48 -11.18 29.55
N LEU A 121 6.27 -10.11 29.46
CA LEU A 121 7.61 -10.00 30.05
C LEU A 121 7.60 -9.47 31.50
N ALA A 122 6.43 -9.43 32.14
CA ALA A 122 6.22 -8.85 33.47
C ALA A 122 6.55 -7.35 33.57
N LEU A 123 6.43 -6.61 32.46
CA LEU A 123 6.50 -5.15 32.44
C LEU A 123 5.08 -4.56 32.55
N ASP A 124 4.80 -3.86 33.65
CA ASP A 124 3.52 -3.14 33.82
C ASP A 124 3.59 -1.79 33.12
N ILE A 125 2.85 -1.66 32.02
CA ILE A 125 2.74 -0.43 31.22
C ILE A 125 1.30 0.04 31.30
N LYS A 126 1.13 1.28 31.76
CA LYS A 126 -0.17 1.98 31.84
C LYS A 126 -0.15 3.15 30.87
N LEU A 127 -1.25 3.29 30.15
CA LEU A 127 -1.55 4.47 29.35
C LEU A 127 -2.40 5.36 30.25
N ASP A 128 -1.83 6.47 30.70
CA ASP A 128 -2.55 7.52 31.43
C ASP A 128 -3.21 8.52 30.45
#